data_AF-A0A352NTI4-F1
#
_entry.id   AF-A0A352NTI4-F1
#
_cell.length_a   1.000
_cell.length_b   1.000
_cell.length_c   1.000
_cell.angle_alpha   90.00
_cell.angle_beta   90.00
_cell.angle_gamma   90.00
#
_symmetry.space_group_name_H-M   'P 1'
#
loop_
_entity.id
_entity.type
_entity.pdbx_description
1 polymer ?
#
loop_
_entity_poly.entity_id
_entity_poly.type
_entity_poly.pdbx_seq_one_letter_code
_entity_poly.pdbx_strand_id
1 'polypeptide(L)' 'SKLILTAHQLGLTAQPLSQVLEEYPEMKNPYSSIHHDYAPNGKTIQMLFRLGRPSKEVPQSMRRDVMDLIIQE' A
#
# COMPACT_ATOMS: atom_id res chain seq x y z
N SER A 1 -0.33 7.09 8.58
CA SER A 1 0.02 7.56 7.22
C SER A 1 1.36 8.28 7.05
N LYS A 2 2.32 8.18 7.98
CA LYS A 2 3.60 8.93 7.86
C LYS A 2 4.34 8.65 6.54
N LEU A 3 4.43 7.39 6.14
CA LEU A 3 5.15 6.97 4.92
C LEU A 3 4.63 7.66 3.64
N ILE A 4 3.32 7.57 3.38
CA ILE A 4 2.71 8.16 2.18
C ILE A 4 2.79 9.69 2.22
N LEU A 5 2.53 10.31 3.38
CA LEU A 5 2.59 11.76 3.53
C LEU A 5 4.01 12.30 3.31
N THR A 6 5.03 11.62 3.84
CA THR A 6 6.43 11.98 3.59
C THR A 6 6.80 11.79 2.13
N ALA A 7 6.35 10.71 1.48
CA ALA A 7 6.56 10.54 0.03
C ALA A 7 5.99 11.72 -0.77
N HIS A 8 4.76 12.16 -0.46
CA HIS A 8 4.15 13.32 -1.12
C HIS A 8 4.95 14.61 -0.89
N GLN A 9 5.44 14.86 0.33
CA GLN A 9 6.31 16.01 0.62
C GLN A 9 7.62 16.00 -0.19
N LEU A 10 8.11 14.81 -0.56
CA LEU A 10 9.29 14.63 -1.41
C LEU A 10 8.97 14.64 -2.92
N GLY A 11 7.72 14.91 -3.31
CA GLY A 11 7.28 14.86 -4.71
C GLY A 11 7.19 13.44 -5.28
N LEU A 12 7.10 12.44 -4.40
CA LEU A 12 6.94 11.03 -4.76
C LEU A 12 5.49 10.58 -4.56
N THR A 13 5.09 9.58 -5.34
CA THR A 13 3.82 8.88 -5.21
C THR A 13 4.05 7.41 -4.87
N ALA A 14 3.16 6.84 -4.07
CA ALA A 14 3.17 5.42 -3.70
C ALA A 14 1.96 4.72 -4.29
N GLN A 15 2.19 3.59 -4.98
CA GLN A 15 1.12 2.72 -5.48
C GLN A 15 1.14 1.39 -4.72
N PRO A 16 0.10 1.09 -3.92
CA PRO A 16 -0.06 -0.22 -3.28
C PRO A 16 -0.17 -1.33 -4.33
N LEU A 17 0.59 -2.41 -4.13
CA LEU A 17 0.57 -3.62 -4.96
C LEU A 17 0.57 -4.85 -4.06
N SER A 18 -0.40 -4.91 -3.16
CA SER A 18 -0.56 -6.02 -2.22
C SER A 18 -1.11 -7.29 -2.85
N GLN A 19 -1.39 -7.31 -4.16
CA GLN A 19 -2.00 -8.49 -4.83
C GLN A 19 -1.16 -9.76 -4.67
N VAL A 20 0.17 -9.66 -4.75
CA VAL A 20 1.06 -10.81 -4.54
C VAL A 20 1.10 -11.32 -3.10
N LEU A 21 0.55 -10.53 -2.17
CA LEU A 21 0.37 -10.91 -0.76
C LEU A 21 -0.99 -11.57 -0.51
N GLU A 22 -1.87 -11.64 -1.51
CA GLU A 22 -3.18 -12.26 -1.36
C GLU A 22 -3.05 -13.79 -1.30
N GLU A 23 -3.91 -14.42 -0.49
CA GLU A 23 -3.87 -15.87 -0.21
C GLU A 23 -4.81 -16.67 -1.13
N TYR A 24 -5.07 -16.18 -2.34
CA TYR A 24 -5.83 -16.91 -3.35
C TYR A 24 -5.01 -18.05 -3.96
N PRO A 25 -5.63 -19.18 -4.37
CA PRO A 25 -4.91 -20.32 -4.96
C PRO A 25 -4.00 -19.93 -6.14
N GLU A 26 -4.46 -19.00 -6.97
CA GLU A 26 -3.77 -18.47 -8.15
C GLU A 26 -2.49 -17.69 -7.77
N MET A 27 -2.45 -17.12 -6.56
CA MET A 27 -1.35 -16.32 -6.06
C MET A 27 -0.30 -17.14 -5.30
N LYS A 28 -0.50 -18.43 -5.09
CA LYS A 28 0.39 -19.29 -4.29
C LYS A 28 1.86 -19.24 -4.75
N ASN A 29 2.09 -19.31 -6.06
CA ASN A 29 3.44 -19.27 -6.64
C ASN A 29 4.12 -17.92 -6.42
N PRO A 30 3.54 -16.78 -6.85
CA PRO A 30 4.18 -15.48 -6.64
C PRO A 30 4.25 -15.11 -5.14
N TYR A 31 3.27 -15.47 -4.31
CA TYR A 31 3.33 -15.32 -2.85
C TYR A 31 4.54 -16.04 -2.25
N SER A 32 4.74 -17.31 -2.61
CA SER A 32 5.84 -18.13 -2.09
C SER A 32 7.20 -17.58 -2.53
N SER A 33 7.31 -17.12 -3.78
CA SER A 33 8.54 -16.53 -4.33
C SER A 33 8.96 -15.30 -3.54
N ILE A 34 8.05 -14.35 -3.32
CA ILE A 34 8.43 -13.12 -2.61
C ILE A 34 8.73 -13.35 -1.12
N HIS A 35 8.06 -14.30 -0.48
CA HIS A 35 8.34 -14.63 0.93
C HIS A 35 9.67 -15.36 1.07
N HIS A 36 10.03 -16.19 0.10
CA HIS A 36 11.37 -16.79 0.03
C HIS A 36 12.45 -15.70 -0.07
N ASP A 37 12.27 -14.73 -0.98
CA ASP A 37 13.28 -13.71 -1.28
C ASP A 37 13.39 -12.63 -0.19
N TYR A 38 12.26 -12.20 0.38
CA TYR A 38 12.19 -10.99 1.21
C TYR A 38 11.73 -11.23 2.65
N ALA A 39 11.34 -12.46 3.01
CA ALA A 39 10.82 -12.78 4.34
C ALA A 39 11.47 -14.03 4.96
N PRO A 40 12.81 -14.04 5.11
CA PRO A 40 13.51 -15.18 5.70
C PRO A 40 13.03 -15.44 7.13
N ASN A 41 13.12 -16.71 7.54
CA ASN A 41 12.68 -17.20 8.86
C ASN A 41 11.16 -17.10 9.10
N GLY A 42 10.35 -17.23 8.04
CA GLY A 42 8.88 -17.25 8.17
C GLY A 42 8.28 -15.91 8.60
N LYS A 43 8.96 -14.80 8.29
CA LYS A 43 8.41 -13.46 8.53
C LYS A 43 7.26 -13.19 7.56
N THR A 44 6.40 -12.25 7.93
CA THR A 44 5.27 -11.82 7.09
C THR A 44 5.61 -10.52 6.37
N ILE A 45 5.33 -10.47 5.07
CA ILE A 45 5.38 -9.23 4.30
C ILE A 45 4.03 -8.52 4.49
N GLN A 46 4.02 -7.46 5.29
CA GLN A 46 2.78 -6.74 5.62
C GLN A 46 2.28 -5.83 4.51
N MET A 47 3.21 -5.23 3.75
CA MET A 47 2.88 -4.30 2.67
C MET A 47 3.92 -4.37 1.57
N LEU A 48 3.47 -4.33 0.32
CA LEU A 48 4.28 -4.15 -0.87
C LEU A 48 3.71 -2.98 -1.69
N PHE A 49 4.57 -2.05 -2.08
CA PHE A 49 4.17 -0.89 -2.87
C PHE A 49 5.30 -0.44 -3.80
N ARG A 50 4.94 0.22 -4.89
CA ARG A 50 5.88 0.96 -5.74
C ARG A 50 5.99 2.39 -5.25
N LEU A 51 7.20 2.94 -5.33
CA LEU A 51 7.48 4.35 -5.06
C LEU A 51 8.13 4.96 -6.29
N GLY A 52 7.70 6.16 -6.68
CA GLY A 52 8.29 6.83 -7.84
C GLY A 52 7.83 8.27 -8.00
N ARG A 53 8.32 8.93 -9.05
CA ARG A 53 7.83 10.25 -9.46
C ARG A 53 6.54 10.09 -10.27
N PRO A 54 5.50 10.90 -10.01
CA PRO A 54 4.28 10.84 -10.81
C PRO A 54 4.57 11.26 -12.25
N SER A 55 4.08 10.47 -13.22
CA SER A 55 4.14 10.83 -14.65
C SER A 55 3.04 11.81 -15.06
N LYS A 56 1.97 11.89 -14.25
CA LYS A 56 0.83 12.78 -14.44
C LYS A 56 0.39 13.29 -13.08
N GLU A 57 0.05 14.57 -13.01
CA GLU A 57 -0.54 15.16 -11.82
C GLU A 57 -2.01 14.72 -11.69
N VAL A 58 -2.37 14.28 -10.48
CA VAL A 58 -3.73 13.86 -10.15
C VAL A 58 -4.22 14.65 -8.94
N PRO A 59 -5.49 15.10 -8.92
CA PRO A 59 -6.03 15.81 -7.78
C PRO A 59 -6.04 14.93 -6.55
N GLN A 60 -5.96 15.54 -5.37
CA GLN A 60 -6.10 14.82 -4.10
C GLN A 60 -7.49 14.18 -4.02
N SER A 61 -7.55 12.97 -3.47
CA SER A 61 -8.82 12.28 -3.23
C SER A 61 -9.70 13.12 -2.30
N MET A 62 -11.00 13.17 -2.58
CA MET A 62 -11.97 13.79 -1.68
C MET A 62 -11.84 13.17 -0.28
N ARG A 63 -11.84 14.02 0.75
CA ARG A 63 -11.94 13.57 2.14
C ARG A 63 -13.31 13.96 2.66
N ARG A 64 -14.05 12.96 3.14
CA ARG A 64 -15.29 13.19 3.90
C ARG A 64 -14.92 13.81 5.25
N ASP A 65 -15.75 14.73 5.72
CA ASP A 65 -15.56 15.29 7.06
C ASP A 65 -15.70 14.17 8.11
N VAL A 66 -14.85 14.20 9.13
CA VAL A 66 -14.90 13.22 10.22
C VAL A 66 -16.21 13.31 11.01
N MET A 67 -16.77 14.51 11.12
CA MET A 67 -18.02 14.76 11.84
C MET A 67 -19.21 14.05 11.17
N ASP A 68 -19.15 13.84 9.87
CA ASP A 68 -20.17 13.08 9.14
C ASP A 68 -20.15 11.57 9.46
N LEU A 69 -19.12 11.07 10.15
CA LEU A 69 -18.93 9.65 10.49
C LEU A 69 -19.18 9.36 11.97
N ILE A 70 -19.14 10.38 12.83
CA ILE A 70 -19.36 10.22 14.27
C ILE A 70 -20.86 10.22 14.53
N ILE A 71 -21.37 9.10 15.05
CA ILE A 71 -22.75 9.01 15.56
C ILE A 71 -22.69 9.44 17.03
N GLN A 72 -23.47 10.47 17.40
CA GLN A 72 -23.67 10.81 18.81
C GLN A 72 -24.57 9.76 19.46
N GLU A 73 -24.15 9.23 20.62
CA GLU A 73 -24.95 8.35 21.48
C GLU A 73 -26.12 9.10 22.13
#